data_AF-A0A7V4YSD6-F1
#
_entry.id   AF-A0A7V4YSD6-F1
#
_cell.length_a   1.000
_cell.length_b   1.000
_cell.length_c   1.000
_cell.angle_alpha   90.00
_cell.angle_beta   90.00
_cell.angle_gamma   90.00
#
_symmetry.space_group_name_H-M   'P 1'
#
loop_
_entity.id
_entity.type
_entity.pdbx_description
1 polymer ?
#
loop_
_entity_poly.entity_id
_entity_poly.type
_entity_poly.pdbx_seq_one_letter_code
_entity_poly.pdbx_strand_id
1 'polypeptide(L)' 'GDVDFEAVAPKCSHITPVPGGVGLMTVTALLMNTLKACKREIYS' A
#
# COMPACT_ATOMS: atom_id res chain seq x y z
N GLY A 1 -5.86 -11.63 -7.02
CA GLY A 1 -6.41 -10.26 -6.85
C GLY A 1 -7.45 -10.02 -7.93
N ASP A 2 -7.84 -8.78 -8.16
CA ASP A 2 -8.88 -8.44 -9.16
C ASP A 2 -8.35 -8.40 -10.60
N VAL A 3 -7.03 -8.39 -10.76
CA VAL A 3 -6.33 -8.29 -12.06
C VAL A 3 -5.60 -9.60 -12.36
N ASP A 4 -5.69 -10.05 -13.62
CA ASP A 4 -4.86 -11.13 -14.15
C ASP A 4 -3.41 -10.64 -14.31
N PHE A 5 -2.56 -11.07 -13.39
CA PHE A 5 -1.18 -10.60 -13.31
C PHE A 5 -0.37 -10.99 -14.54
N GLU A 6 -0.53 -12.20 -15.08
CA GLU A 6 0.29 -12.68 -16.20
C GLU A 6 -0.06 -11.96 -17.50
N ALA A 7 -1.34 -11.72 -17.74
CA ALA A 7 -1.81 -11.02 -18.94
C ALA A 7 -1.49 -9.52 -18.95
N VAL A 8 -1.35 -8.92 -17.76
CA VAL A 8 -1.20 -7.46 -17.60
C VAL A 8 0.25 -7.06 -17.31
N ALA A 9 1.04 -7.88 -16.62
CA ALA A 9 2.45 -7.63 -16.29
C ALA A 9 3.32 -7.13 -17.47
N PRO A 10 3.23 -7.69 -18.70
CA PRO A 10 4.04 -7.20 -19.82
C PRO A 10 3.54 -5.88 -20.43
N LYS A 11 2.33 -5.42 -20.07
CA LYS A 11 1.72 -4.20 -20.59
C LYS A 11 1.92 -2.99 -19.69
N CYS A 12 2.19 -3.20 -18.40
CA CYS A 12 2.35 -2.15 -17.40
C CYS A 12 3.83 -1.96 -17.02
N SER A 13 4.21 -0.73 -16.67
CA SER A 13 5.57 -0.43 -16.22
C SER A 13 5.84 -0.94 -14.78
N HIS A 14 4.80 -0.98 -13.95
CA HIS A 14 4.85 -1.42 -12.57
C HIS A 14 3.53 -2.12 -12.22
N ILE A 15 3.60 -3.22 -11.47
CA ILE A 15 2.44 -3.99 -11.01
C ILE A 15 2.71 -4.51 -9.60
N THR A 16 1.72 -4.38 -8.71
CA THR A 16 1.84 -4.89 -7.34
C THR A 16 1.37 -6.34 -7.28
N PRO A 17 2.22 -7.31 -6.91
CA PRO A 17 1.83 -8.70 -6.83
C PRO A 17 0.87 -8.95 -5.66
N VAL A 18 0.03 -9.97 -5.81
CA VAL A 18 -0.82 -10.48 -4.74
C VAL A 18 -0.53 -11.98 -4.62
N PRO A 19 -0.06 -12.49 -3.47
CA PRO A 19 0.18 -11.79 -2.20
C PRO A 19 1.44 -10.88 -2.21
N GLY A 20 1.52 -9.94 -1.25
CA GLY A 20 2.72 -9.11 -1.01
C GLY A 20 2.62 -7.63 -1.43
N GLY A 21 1.52 -7.21 -2.05
CA GLY A 21 1.29 -5.82 -2.45
C GLY A 21 0.65 -4.97 -1.35
N VAL A 22 -0.52 -4.43 -1.64
CA VAL A 22 -1.17 -3.35 -0.87
C VAL A 22 -1.46 -3.71 0.59
N GLY A 23 -1.71 -4.98 0.91
CA GLY A 23 -2.10 -5.41 2.26
C GLY A 23 -1.10 -5.03 3.35
N LEU A 24 0.20 -5.19 3.10
CA LEU A 24 1.24 -4.81 4.07
C LEU A 24 1.34 -3.28 4.20
N MET A 25 1.21 -2.56 3.09
CA MET A 25 1.23 -1.09 3.10
C MET A 25 0.05 -0.49 3.87
N THR A 26 -1.12 -1.13 3.87
CA THR A 26 -2.28 -0.68 4.67
C THR A 26 -1.97 -0.71 6.17
N VAL A 27 -1.36 -1.79 6.67
CA VAL A 27 -0.99 -1.92 8.08
C VAL A 27 0.06 -0.86 8.44
N THR A 28 1.09 -0.70 7.61
CA THR A 28 2.13 0.31 7.85
C THR A 28 1.57 1.73 7.82
N ALA A 29 0.68 2.04 6.86
CA ALA A 29 0.06 3.35 6.75
C ALA A 29 -0.78 3.69 7.98
N LEU A 30 -1.53 2.72 8.52
CA LEU A 30 -2.26 2.90 9.77
C LEU A 30 -1.32 3.23 10.92
N LEU A 31 -0.23 2.48 11.09
CA LEU A 31 0.76 2.74 12.14
C LEU A 31 1.43 4.11 11.99
N MET A 32 1.77 4.52 10.76
CA MET A 32 2.32 5.85 10.49
C MET A 32 1.34 6.95 10.88
N ASN A 33 0.06 6.80 10.54
CA ASN A 33 -0.97 7.78 10.91
C ASN A 33 -1.14 7.85 12.43
N THR A 34 -1.14 6.71 13.13
CA THR A 34 -1.17 6.66 14.60
C THR A 34 0.05 7.36 15.22
N LEU A 35 1.24 7.14 14.68
CA LEU A 35 2.46 7.81 15.15
C LEU A 35 2.39 9.33 14.95
N LYS A 36 1.96 9.79 13.77
CA LYS A 36 1.82 11.22 13.47
C LYS A 36 0.78 11.90 14.37
N ALA A 37 -0.34 11.23 14.64
CA ALA A 37 -1.36 11.68 15.57
C ALA A 37 -0.81 11.80 17.00
N CYS A 38 -0.03 10.82 17.46
CA CYS A 38 0.64 10.84 18.77
C CYS A 38 1.62 12.02 18.89
N LYS A 39 2.38 12.31 17.83
CA LYS A 39 3.28 13.46 17.75
C LYS A 39 2.57 14.81 17.56
N ARG A 40 1.25 14.82 17.38
CA ARG A 40 0.42 16.00 17.10
C ARG A 40 0.85 16.77 15.84
N GLU A 41 1.47 16.08 14.88
CA GLU A 41 1.94 16.68 13.61
C GLU A 41 0.79 17.09 12.68
N ILE A 42 -0.41 16.52 12.87
CA ILE A 42 -1.56 16.70 11.98
C ILE A 42 -2.57 17.74 12.53
N TYR A 43 -2.49 18.09 13.82
CA TYR A 43 -3.44 18.98 14.49
C TYR A 43 -2.73 20.12 15.23
N SER A 44 -1.74 20.75 14.57
CA SER A 44 -1.08 21.99 15.03
C SER A 44 -1.90 23.22 14.72
#